data_AF-A0A7R9YK06-F1
#
_entry.id   AF-A0A7R9YK06-F1
#
_cell.length_a   1.000
_cell.length_b   1.000
_cell.length_c   1.000
_cell.angle_alpha   90.00
_cell.angle_beta   90.00
_cell.angle_gamma   90.00
#
_symmetry.space_group_name_H-M   'P 1'
#
loop_
_entity.id
_entity.type
_entity.pdbx_description
1 polymer ?
#
loop_
_entity_poly.entity_id
_entity_poly.type
_entity_poly.pdbx_seq_one_letter_code
_entity_poly.pdbx_strand_id
1 'polypeptide(L)'
;DGPRQLARCREALSIGVGEGMQTDDAISTAIRAVLDEELLAQLKDKRRLGALSALLGASKERGVKGARWQALCLEVLERLVSIEHNALAPKLSKALERLYEADLLAEPAVLAWAAREFSGNAAVHPKLKAAHLAARKGAAAFVAWLQEADEESGGD
;
A
#
# COMPACT_ATOMS: atom_id res chain seq x y z
N ASP A 1 -5.99 19.21 5.43
CA ASP A 1 -6.84 19.15 6.64
C ASP A 1 -6.48 17.90 7.45
N GLY A 2 -5.32 17.92 8.14
CA GLY A 2 -4.74 16.73 8.79
C GLY A 2 -5.52 16.14 9.99
N PRO A 3 -6.16 16.95 10.85
CA PRO A 3 -6.90 16.44 12.00
C PRO A 3 -8.16 15.64 11.60
N ARG A 4 -8.89 16.06 10.55
CA ARG A 4 -10.09 15.33 10.09
C ARG A 4 -9.73 13.99 9.45
N GLN A 5 -8.59 13.89 8.79
CA GLN A 5 -8.12 12.62 8.21
C GLN A 5 -7.71 11.62 9.30
N LEU A 6 -6.93 12.03 10.29
CA LEU A 6 -6.61 11.18 11.45
C LEU A 6 -7.87 10.76 12.23
N ALA A 7 -8.84 11.67 12.38
CA ALA A 7 -10.13 11.35 12.97
C ALA A 7 -10.86 10.28 12.14
N ARG A 8 -10.96 10.44 10.82
CA ARG A 8 -11.54 9.43 9.91
C ARG A 8 -10.81 8.10 9.94
N CYS A 9 -9.50 8.07 10.11
CA CYS A 9 -8.76 6.82 10.17
C CYS A 9 -8.94 6.10 11.50
N ARG A 10 -8.96 6.87 12.60
CA ARG A 10 -9.33 6.34 13.93
C ARG A 10 -10.78 5.87 13.95
N GLU A 11 -11.66 6.62 13.31
CA GLU A 11 -13.07 6.29 13.15
C GLU A 11 -13.22 5.03 12.28
N ALA A 12 -12.52 4.89 11.15
CA ALA A 12 -12.51 3.67 10.34
C ALA A 12 -11.96 2.46 11.12
N LEU A 13 -10.89 2.64 11.89
CA LEU A 13 -10.35 1.63 12.80
C LEU A 13 -11.27 1.34 14.01
N SER A 14 -12.20 2.24 14.33
CA SER A 14 -13.17 2.08 15.43
C SER A 14 -14.49 1.49 14.94
N ILE A 15 -14.96 1.89 13.76
CA ILE A 15 -16.16 1.40 13.07
C ILE A 15 -15.91 -0.03 12.61
N GLY A 16 -14.74 -0.34 12.05
CA GLY A 16 -14.37 -1.71 11.65
C GLY A 16 -14.18 -2.69 12.81
N VAL A 17 -14.43 -2.27 14.06
CA VAL A 17 -14.37 -3.13 15.26
C VAL A 17 -15.78 -3.36 15.82
N GLY A 18 -16.79 -2.61 15.34
CA GLY A 18 -18.19 -2.92 15.60
C GLY A 18 -18.65 -3.98 14.61
N GLU A 19 -18.88 -5.19 15.10
CA GLU A 19 -19.54 -6.30 14.40
C GLU A 19 -18.66 -7.06 13.37
N GLY A 20 -17.89 -8.05 13.85
CA GLY A 20 -17.48 -9.22 13.05
C GLY A 20 -16.43 -9.03 11.95
N MET A 21 -15.92 -7.82 11.73
CA MET A 21 -14.90 -7.53 10.72
C MET A 21 -13.51 -7.98 11.18
N GLN A 22 -12.77 -8.68 10.32
CA GLN A 22 -11.43 -9.15 10.63
C GLN A 22 -10.45 -7.96 10.73
N THR A 23 -9.47 -8.03 11.63
CA THR A 23 -8.48 -6.96 11.88
C THR A 23 -7.81 -6.45 10.59
N ASP A 24 -7.57 -7.34 9.64
CA ASP A 24 -6.95 -7.01 8.36
C ASP A 24 -7.85 -6.16 7.45
N ASP A 25 -9.17 -6.36 7.50
CA ASP A 25 -10.13 -5.57 6.73
C ASP A 25 -10.22 -4.14 7.29
N ALA A 26 -10.22 -4.00 8.62
CA ALA A 26 -10.27 -2.69 9.28
C ALA A 26 -9.02 -1.86 8.95
N ILE A 27 -7.85 -2.50 8.95
CA ILE A 27 -6.58 -1.87 8.57
C ILE A 27 -6.59 -1.51 7.08
N SER A 28 -7.03 -2.42 6.21
CA SER A 28 -7.12 -2.16 4.78
C SER A 28 -8.04 -0.98 4.46
N THR A 29 -9.16 -0.90 5.18
CA THR A 29 -10.12 0.22 5.08
C THR A 29 -9.49 1.53 5.56
N ALA A 30 -8.75 1.51 6.66
CA ALA A 30 -8.06 2.68 7.18
C ALA A 30 -6.95 3.15 6.22
N ILE A 31 -6.15 2.23 5.68
CA ILE A 31 -5.12 2.54 4.67
C ILE A 31 -5.78 3.18 3.44
N ARG A 32 -6.87 2.60 2.93
CA ARG A 32 -7.62 3.13 1.78
C ARG A 32 -8.19 4.53 2.06
N ALA A 33 -8.66 4.78 3.27
CA ALA A 33 -9.19 6.09 3.66
C ALA A 33 -8.12 7.19 3.68
N VAL A 34 -6.85 6.82 3.89
CA VAL A 34 -5.71 7.76 3.81
C VAL A 34 -5.22 7.92 2.37
N LEU A 35 -5.13 6.79 1.65
CA LEU A 35 -4.70 6.69 0.26
C LEU A 35 -5.87 7.03 -0.69
N ASP A 36 -6.20 8.31 -0.81
CA ASP A 36 -7.18 8.81 -1.78
C ASP A 36 -6.54 9.09 -3.18
N GLU A 37 -7.37 9.29 -4.21
CA GLU A 37 -6.94 9.59 -5.59
C GLU A 37 -6.02 10.83 -5.66
N GLU A 38 -6.34 11.84 -4.86
CA GLU A 38 -5.58 13.09 -4.75
C GLU A 38 -4.21 12.84 -4.10
N LEU A 39 -4.14 11.92 -3.13
CA LEU A 39 -2.93 11.52 -2.46
C LEU A 39 -1.98 10.80 -3.41
N LEU A 40 -2.47 9.81 -4.16
CA LEU A 40 -1.65 9.12 -5.16
C LEU A 40 -1.10 10.08 -6.22
N ALA A 41 -1.84 11.17 -6.51
CA ALA A 41 -1.36 12.25 -7.35
C ALA A 41 -0.37 13.21 -6.64
N GLN A 42 -0.37 13.26 -5.30
CA GLN A 42 0.33 14.26 -4.48
C GLN A 42 0.99 13.67 -3.21
N LEU A 43 1.72 12.56 -3.30
CA LEU A 43 2.55 11.99 -2.22
C LEU A 43 3.77 12.88 -1.83
N LYS A 44 3.58 14.20 -1.80
CA LYS A 44 4.49 15.21 -1.25
C LYS A 44 4.06 15.69 0.14
N ASP A 45 2.82 15.44 0.57
CA ASP A 45 2.31 15.94 1.84
C ASP A 45 2.77 15.07 3.02
N LYS A 46 3.79 15.58 3.75
CA LYS A 46 4.34 14.97 4.97
C LYS A 46 3.27 14.68 6.05
N ARG A 47 2.15 15.40 6.07
CA ARG A 47 1.07 15.18 7.06
C ARG A 47 0.36 13.85 6.83
N ARG A 48 0.17 13.47 5.56
CA ARG A 48 -0.48 12.21 5.18
C ARG A 48 0.45 11.01 5.38
N LEU A 49 1.75 11.17 5.13
CA LEU A 49 2.76 10.17 5.53
C LEU A 49 2.75 9.97 7.05
N GLY A 50 2.69 11.06 7.83
CA GLY A 50 2.54 10.98 9.29
C GLY A 50 1.26 10.27 9.73
N ALA A 51 0.15 10.42 9.00
CA ALA A 51 -1.08 9.68 9.28
C ALA A 51 -0.92 8.16 9.02
N LEU A 52 -0.26 7.76 7.94
CA LEU A 52 0.07 6.35 7.68
C LEU A 52 1.00 5.78 8.76
N SER A 53 2.03 6.53 9.19
CA SER A 53 2.92 6.12 10.28
C SER A 53 2.17 5.97 11.60
N ALA A 54 1.25 6.88 11.91
CA ALA A 54 0.39 6.79 13.09
C ALA A 54 -0.53 5.57 13.04
N LEU A 55 -1.05 5.22 11.86
CA LEU A 55 -1.86 4.01 11.67
C LEU A 55 -1.03 2.73 11.80
N LEU A 56 0.20 2.72 11.31
CA LEU A 56 1.13 1.62 11.55
C LEU A 56 1.39 1.45 13.06
N GLY A 57 1.59 2.56 13.77
CA GLY A 57 1.72 2.57 15.24
C GLY A 57 0.49 1.95 15.93
N ALA A 58 -0.71 2.42 15.60
CA ALA A 58 -1.96 1.88 16.15
C ALA A 58 -2.21 0.41 15.76
N SER A 59 -1.72 -0.03 14.60
CA SER A 59 -1.80 -1.42 14.15
C SER A 59 -0.86 -2.33 14.96
N LYS A 60 0.34 -1.84 15.30
CA LYS A 60 1.30 -2.56 16.17
C LYS A 60 0.72 -2.79 17.57
N GLU A 61 0.05 -1.80 18.15
CA GLU A 61 -0.65 -1.92 19.43
C GLU A 61 -1.73 -3.02 19.42
N ARG A 62 -2.28 -3.32 18.24
CA ARG A 62 -3.27 -4.38 18.01
C ARG A 62 -2.64 -5.72 17.60
N GLY A 63 -1.32 -5.87 17.73
CA GLY A 63 -0.60 -7.11 17.43
C GLY A 63 -0.29 -7.35 15.96
N VAL A 64 -0.54 -6.38 15.07
CA VAL A 64 -0.19 -6.51 13.66
C VAL A 64 1.30 -6.28 13.46
N LYS A 65 1.97 -7.32 12.96
CA LYS A 65 3.40 -7.28 12.65
C LYS A 65 3.66 -6.32 11.48
N GLY A 66 4.83 -5.67 11.49
CA GLY A 66 5.22 -4.73 10.43
C GLY A 66 5.10 -5.32 9.02
N ALA A 67 5.54 -6.57 8.82
CA ALA A 67 5.42 -7.26 7.53
C ALA A 67 3.95 -7.44 7.05
N ARG A 68 3.01 -7.72 7.96
CA ARG A 68 1.58 -7.84 7.61
C ARG A 68 0.99 -6.49 7.21
N TRP A 69 1.31 -5.44 7.96
CA TRP A 69 0.89 -4.08 7.61
C TRP A 69 1.42 -3.67 6.23
N GLN A 70 2.70 -3.95 5.93
CA GLN A 70 3.30 -3.62 4.65
C GLN A 70 2.63 -4.38 3.50
N ALA A 71 2.32 -5.67 3.69
CA ALA A 71 1.59 -6.46 2.73
C ALA A 71 0.18 -5.91 2.47
N LEU A 72 -0.57 -5.56 3.53
CA LEU A 72 -1.90 -4.96 3.41
C LEU A 72 -1.84 -3.60 2.71
N CYS A 73 -0.82 -2.78 3.00
CA CYS A 73 -0.61 -1.49 2.35
C CYS A 73 -0.42 -1.65 0.83
N LEU A 74 0.45 -2.57 0.43
CA LEU A 74 0.71 -2.89 -0.98
C LEU A 74 -0.53 -3.47 -1.69
N GLU A 75 -1.31 -4.32 -1.01
CA GLU A 75 -2.58 -4.86 -1.53
C GLU A 75 -3.64 -3.79 -1.77
N VAL A 76 -3.83 -2.89 -0.80
CA VAL A 76 -4.77 -1.78 -0.91
C VAL A 76 -4.35 -0.84 -2.03
N LEU A 77 -3.05 -0.52 -2.11
CA LEU A 77 -2.49 0.34 -3.14
C LEU A 77 -2.68 -0.27 -4.53
N GLU A 78 -2.37 -1.55 -4.71
CA GLU A 78 -2.57 -2.29 -5.96
C GLU A 78 -4.04 -2.25 -6.37
N ARG A 79 -4.96 -2.54 -5.44
CA ARG A 79 -6.41 -2.53 -5.69
C ARG A 79 -6.93 -1.14 -6.07
N LEU A 80 -6.47 -0.11 -5.37
CA LEU A 80 -6.84 1.28 -5.64
C LEU A 80 -6.49 1.65 -7.08
N VAL A 81 -5.25 1.36 -7.52
CA VAL A 81 -4.84 1.71 -8.88
C VAL A 81 -5.35 0.72 -9.94
N SER A 82 -5.65 -0.54 -9.59
CA SER A 82 -6.09 -1.55 -10.56
C SER A 82 -7.60 -1.62 -10.76
N ILE A 83 -8.42 -1.15 -9.81
CA ILE A 83 -9.88 -1.23 -9.91
C ILE A 83 -10.52 0.16 -9.86
N GLU A 84 -10.07 1.00 -8.94
CA GLU A 84 -10.79 2.24 -8.60
C GLU A 84 -10.27 3.43 -9.42
N HIS A 85 -8.96 3.51 -9.63
CA HIS A 85 -8.29 4.65 -10.24
C HIS A 85 -7.20 4.23 -11.23
N ASN A 86 -7.58 3.55 -12.32
CA ASN A 86 -6.65 3.04 -13.34
C ASN A 86 -5.72 4.11 -13.94
N ALA A 87 -6.17 5.35 -14.02
CA ALA A 87 -5.36 6.47 -14.48
C ALA A 87 -4.11 6.74 -13.61
N LEU A 88 -4.08 6.21 -12.38
CA LEU A 88 -2.97 6.38 -11.44
C LEU A 88 -1.95 5.25 -11.51
N ALA A 89 -2.20 4.17 -12.25
CA ALA A 89 -1.24 3.07 -12.39
C ALA A 89 0.17 3.55 -12.80
N PRO A 90 0.37 4.49 -13.76
CA PRO A 90 1.70 5.00 -14.09
C PRO A 90 2.42 5.76 -12.96
N LYS A 91 1.68 6.21 -11.94
CA LYS A 91 2.22 6.92 -10.78
C LYS A 91 2.61 5.99 -9.63
N LEU A 92 2.32 4.68 -9.76
CA LEU A 92 2.54 3.71 -8.69
C LEU A 92 4.01 3.61 -8.28
N SER A 93 4.94 3.63 -9.25
CA SER A 93 6.39 3.64 -8.98
C SER A 93 6.79 4.75 -8.00
N LYS A 94 6.40 5.99 -8.29
CA LYS A 94 6.67 7.15 -7.43
C LYS A 94 5.96 7.05 -6.08
N ALA A 95 4.80 6.41 -6.03
CA ALA A 95 4.10 6.22 -4.78
C ALA A 95 4.83 5.26 -3.84
N LEU A 96 5.32 4.15 -4.38
CA LEU A 96 6.11 3.17 -3.64
C LEU A 96 7.43 3.76 -3.14
N GLU A 97 8.13 4.51 -3.99
CA GLU A 97 9.34 5.27 -3.63
C GLU A 97 9.10 6.14 -2.39
N ARG A 98 8.00 6.90 -2.36
CA ARG A 98 7.67 7.79 -1.23
C ARG A 98 7.36 7.05 0.06
N LEU A 99 6.71 5.90 -0.05
CA LEU A 99 6.42 5.06 1.10
C LEU A 99 7.70 4.37 1.62
N TYR A 100 8.62 4.01 0.71
CA TYR A 100 9.94 3.50 1.06
C TYR A 100 10.81 4.56 1.74
N GLU A 101 10.93 5.76 1.16
CA GLU A 101 11.64 6.92 1.75
C GLU A 101 11.12 7.30 3.15
N ALA A 102 9.86 6.98 3.46
CA ALA A 102 9.21 7.28 4.73
C ALA A 102 9.31 6.13 5.76
N ASP A 103 10.12 5.11 5.51
CA ASP A 103 10.26 3.89 6.32
C ASP A 103 8.94 3.15 6.56
N LEU A 104 7.96 3.34 5.65
CA LEU A 104 6.68 2.65 5.73
C LEU A 104 6.78 1.29 5.04
N LEU A 105 7.47 1.20 3.91
CA LEU A 105 7.70 -0.04 3.19
C LEU A 105 9.17 -0.44 3.25
N ALA A 106 9.42 -1.71 3.55
CA ALA A 106 10.75 -2.29 3.40
C ALA A 106 10.89 -2.95 2.02
N GLU A 107 12.10 -2.91 1.47
CA GLU A 107 12.47 -3.57 0.22
C GLU A 107 11.96 -5.03 0.10
N PRO A 108 12.21 -5.94 1.08
CA PRO A 108 11.75 -7.33 0.97
C PRO A 108 10.23 -7.44 0.87
N ALA A 109 9.46 -6.50 1.41
CA ALA A 109 8.01 -6.50 1.27
C ALA A 109 7.57 -6.08 -0.14
N VAL A 110 8.24 -5.09 -0.72
CA VAL A 110 7.96 -4.62 -2.09
C VAL A 110 8.33 -5.72 -3.10
N LEU A 111 9.50 -6.34 -2.96
CA LEU A 111 9.94 -7.41 -3.85
C LEU A 111 9.04 -8.65 -3.74
N ALA A 112 8.68 -9.06 -2.52
CA ALA A 112 7.75 -10.18 -2.31
C ALA A 112 6.36 -9.90 -2.93
N TRP A 113 5.85 -8.67 -2.81
CA TRP A 113 4.61 -8.25 -3.43
C TRP A 113 4.68 -8.25 -4.97
N ALA A 114 5.81 -7.79 -5.53
CA ALA A 114 5.99 -7.75 -6.99
C ALA A 114 6.05 -9.16 -7.59
N ALA A 115 6.76 -10.09 -6.93
CA ALA A 115 6.94 -11.48 -7.37
C ALA A 115 5.73 -12.39 -7.11
N ARG A 116 4.82 -11.99 -6.21
CA ARG A 116 3.63 -12.76 -5.83
C ARG A 116 2.74 -13.14 -7.01
N GLU A 117 2.28 -14.38 -7.08
CA GLU A 117 1.22 -14.76 -8.03
C GLU A 117 -0.14 -14.13 -7.67
N PHE A 118 -0.99 -13.90 -8.67
CA PHE A 118 -2.35 -13.43 -8.41
C PHE A 118 -3.17 -14.52 -7.73
N SER A 119 -3.89 -14.15 -6.67
CA SER A 119 -4.78 -15.02 -5.93
C SER A 119 -6.24 -14.55 -6.00
N GLY A 120 -7.17 -15.41 -5.58
CA GLY A 120 -8.61 -15.10 -5.54
C GLY A 120 -9.19 -14.75 -6.92
N ASN A 121 -10.04 -13.72 -6.96
CA ASN A 121 -10.73 -13.31 -8.19
C ASN A 121 -9.77 -12.91 -9.33
N ALA A 122 -8.60 -12.35 -9.00
CA ALA A 122 -7.61 -11.98 -10.00
C ALA A 122 -6.92 -13.19 -10.64
N ALA A 123 -6.96 -14.37 -10.00
CA ALA A 123 -6.43 -15.61 -10.59
C ALA A 123 -7.34 -16.16 -11.69
N VAL A 124 -8.66 -16.00 -11.54
CA VAL A 124 -9.67 -16.64 -12.39
C VAL A 124 -10.33 -15.69 -13.41
N HIS A 125 -10.30 -14.37 -13.18
CA HIS A 125 -10.91 -13.39 -14.08
C HIS A 125 -9.86 -12.66 -14.93
N PRO A 126 -9.78 -12.90 -16.26
CA PRO A 126 -8.72 -12.34 -17.12
C PRO A 126 -8.68 -10.80 -17.14
N LYS A 127 -9.85 -10.15 -17.13
CA LYS A 127 -9.94 -8.68 -17.11
C LYS A 127 -9.36 -8.10 -15.82
N LEU A 128 -9.68 -8.73 -14.68
CA LEU A 128 -9.17 -8.30 -13.39
C LEU A 128 -7.66 -8.54 -13.30
N LYS A 129 -7.20 -9.73 -13.73
CA LYS A 129 -5.77 -10.05 -13.85
C LYS A 129 -5.01 -9.00 -14.69
N ALA A 130 -5.57 -8.61 -15.84
CA ALA A 130 -4.97 -7.61 -16.72
C ALA A 130 -4.86 -6.23 -16.04
N ALA A 131 -5.87 -5.83 -15.28
CA ALA A 131 -5.85 -4.55 -14.56
C ALA A 131 -4.79 -4.53 -13.43
N HIS A 132 -4.67 -5.63 -12.69
CA HIS A 132 -3.62 -5.81 -11.69
C HIS A 132 -2.22 -5.87 -12.31
N LEU A 133 -2.06 -6.55 -13.46
CA LEU A 133 -0.81 -6.52 -14.23
C LEU A 133 -0.44 -5.11 -14.68
N ALA A 134 -1.41 -4.32 -15.15
CA ALA A 134 -1.17 -2.92 -15.53
C ALA A 134 -0.71 -2.07 -14.34
N ALA A 135 -1.31 -2.27 -13.17
CA ALA A 135 -0.84 -1.64 -11.93
C ALA A 135 0.62 -2.01 -11.63
N ARG A 136 0.96 -3.31 -11.60
CA ARG A 136 2.34 -3.75 -11.35
C ARG A 136 3.35 -3.27 -12.39
N LYS A 137 2.96 -3.17 -13.66
CA LYS A 137 3.79 -2.53 -14.70
C LYS A 137 4.10 -1.07 -14.37
N GLY A 138 3.16 -0.36 -13.79
CA GLY A 138 3.37 1.01 -13.30
C GLY A 138 4.33 1.12 -12.12
N ALA A 139 4.62 0.02 -11.42
CA ALA A 139 5.64 -0.07 -10.37
C ALA A 139 7.00 -0.58 -10.86
N ALA A 140 7.11 -1.06 -12.11
CA ALA A 140 8.26 -1.82 -12.59
C ALA A 140 9.59 -1.06 -12.44
N ALA A 141 9.61 0.26 -12.70
CA ALA A 141 10.82 1.07 -12.55
C ALA A 141 11.35 1.10 -11.11
N PHE A 142 10.46 1.22 -10.12
CA PHE A 142 10.86 1.22 -8.70
C PHE A 142 11.29 -0.18 -8.24
N VAL A 143 10.60 -1.23 -8.70
CA VAL A 143 10.99 -2.62 -8.39
C VAL A 143 12.36 -2.94 -8.97
N ALA A 144 12.64 -2.54 -10.22
CA ALA A 144 13.95 -2.72 -10.84
C ALA A 144 15.03 -1.97 -10.06
N TRP A 145 14.78 -0.71 -9.67
CA TRP A 145 15.72 0.07 -8.86
C TRP A 145 16.07 -0.61 -7.52
N LEU A 146 15.08 -1.23 -6.84
CA LEU A 146 15.34 -2.02 -5.64
C LEU A 146 16.19 -3.26 -5.92
N GLN A 147 15.95 -3.94 -7.04
CA GLN A 147 16.71 -5.13 -7.42
C GLN A 147 18.17 -4.80 -7.79
N GLU A 148 18.39 -3.70 -8.51
CA GLU A 148 19.73 -3.23 -8.89
C GLU A 148 20.53 -2.78 -7.65
N ALA A 149 19.88 -2.19 -6.65
CA ALA A 149 20.51 -1.82 -5.38
C ALA A 149 21.01 -3.03 -4.57
N ASP A 150 20.32 -4.17 -4.68
CA ASP A 150 20.71 -5.44 -4.03
C ASP A 150 21.91 -6.08 -4.79
N GLU A 151 21.93 -6.02 -6.13
CA GLU A 151 23.05 -6.52 -6.94
C GLU A 151 24.37 -5.74 -6.75
N GLU A 152 24.33 -4.44 -6.45
CA GLU A 152 25.55 -3.63 -6.18
C GLU A 152 26.12 -3.87 -4.76
N SER A 153 25.29 -4.38 -3.84
CA SER A 153 25.66 -4.59 -2.42
C SER A 153 26.30 -5.96 -2.12
N GLY A 154 26.26 -6.89 -3.09
CA GLY A 154 26.74 -8.27 -2.95
C GLY A 154 28.05 -8.58 -3.70
N GLY A 155 28.74 -7.57 -4.22
CA GLY A 155 29.93 -7.72 -5.05
C GLY A 155 31.22 -7.17 -4.41
N ASP A 156 31.69 -7.80 -3.34
CA ASP A 156 33.13 -7.89 -2.97
C ASP A 156 33.41 -9.26 -2.33
#